data_AF-A0A6M2CVJ3-F1
#
_entry.id   AF-A0A6M2CVJ3-F1
#
_cell.length_a   1.000
_cell.length_b   1.000
_cell.length_c   1.000
_cell.angle_alpha   90.00
_cell.angle_beta   90.00
_cell.angle_gamma   90.00
#
_symmetry.space_group_name_H-M   'P 1'
#
loop_
_entity.id
_entity.type
_entity.pdbx_description
1 polymer ?
#
loop_
_entity_poly.entity_id
_entity_poly.type
_entity_poly.pdbx_seq_one_letter_code
_entity_poly.pdbx_strand_id
1 'polypeptide(L)'
;MVLASLDSVDGTSRADPTAVATMANWFNQSKAPVLFVDPPPRGSTVTPIPQWVLMPLLPLAMDERIASAGLYLCDIGVPCHVFRNLGIQYTSPFGSKFVIVLHAKKP
;
A
#
# COMPACT_ATOMS: atom_id res chain seq x y z
N MET A 1 5.18 12.31 -10.03
CA MET A 1 4.78 11.17 -9.19
C MET A 1 4.33 11.72 -7.87
N VAL A 2 3.17 11.32 -7.36
CA VAL A 2 2.70 11.74 -6.04
C VAL A 2 2.67 10.53 -5.10
N LEU A 3 3.20 10.70 -3.89
CA LEU A 3 3.17 9.72 -2.83
C LEU A 3 1.97 10.01 -1.94
N ALA A 4 1.02 9.07 -1.85
CA ALA A 4 -0.11 9.21 -0.95
C ALA A 4 -0.01 8.20 0.21
N SER A 5 -0.06 8.74 1.43
CA SER A 5 -0.33 8.02 2.68
C SER A 5 -1.37 8.87 3.41
N LEU A 6 -2.62 8.74 2.99
CA LEU A 6 -3.73 9.59 3.44
C LEU A 6 -4.56 8.94 4.53
N ASP A 7 -4.45 7.62 4.69
CA ASP A 7 -5.26 6.83 5.60
C ASP A 7 -4.38 6.20 6.68
N SER A 8 -4.86 6.28 7.92
CA SER A 8 -4.27 5.55 9.05
C SER A 8 -4.56 4.05 8.90
N VAL A 9 -3.58 3.22 9.26
CA VAL A 9 -3.71 1.75 9.31
C VAL A 9 -4.89 1.31 10.19
N ASP A 10 -5.19 2.07 11.25
CA ASP A 10 -6.24 1.75 12.22
C ASP A 10 -7.63 2.23 11.78
N GLY A 11 -7.79 2.75 10.56
CA GLY A 11 -9.06 3.28 10.02
C GLY A 11 -9.57 4.54 10.72
N THR A 12 -8.90 4.99 11.79
CA THR A 12 -9.16 6.24 12.50
C THR A 12 -8.34 7.35 11.86
N SER A 13 -8.76 7.81 10.68
CA SER A 13 -8.17 9.01 10.11
C SER A 13 -8.48 10.21 11.03
N ARG A 14 -7.44 10.74 11.66
CA ARG A 14 -7.50 12.01 12.40
C ARG A 14 -7.31 13.22 11.48
N ALA A 15 -7.15 12.98 10.18
CA ALA A 15 -6.97 14.06 9.22
C ALA A 15 -8.27 14.87 9.12
N ASP A 16 -8.12 16.21 9.09
CA ASP A 16 -9.23 17.10 8.83
C ASP A 16 -9.88 16.75 7.47
N PRO A 17 -11.20 16.48 7.43
CA PRO A 17 -11.90 16.16 6.18
C PRO A 17 -11.70 17.20 5.07
N THR A 18 -11.55 18.48 5.44
CA THR A 18 -11.33 19.57 4.47
C THR A 18 -9.96 19.46 3.83
N ALA A 19 -8.93 19.18 4.63
CA ALA A 19 -7.58 18.91 4.14
C ALA A 19 -7.55 17.67 3.22
N VAL A 20 -8.23 16.59 3.61
CA VAL A 20 -8.35 15.37 2.78
C VAL A 20 -8.98 15.68 1.42
N ALA A 21 -10.10 16.40 1.40
CA ALA A 21 -10.78 16.79 0.17
C ALA A 21 -9.91 17.72 -0.71
N THR A 22 -9.21 18.66 -0.09
CA THR A 22 -8.30 19.58 -0.80
C THR A 22 -7.15 18.83 -1.46
N MET A 23 -6.53 17.89 -0.73
CA MET A 23 -5.50 17.03 -1.28
C MET A 23 -6.03 16.17 -2.42
N ALA A 24 -7.17 15.49 -2.24
CA ALA A 24 -7.79 14.67 -3.29
C ALA A 24 -8.06 15.47 -4.57
N ASN A 25 -8.56 16.70 -4.44
CA ASN A 25 -8.74 17.61 -5.58
C ASN A 25 -7.41 17.95 -6.27
N TRP A 26 -6.36 18.22 -5.50
CA TRP A 26 -5.04 18.49 -6.05
C TRP A 26 -4.45 17.27 -6.78
N PHE A 27 -4.59 16.06 -6.22
CA PHE A 27 -4.20 14.82 -6.88
C PHE A 27 -4.91 14.64 -8.23
N ASN A 28 -6.22 14.85 -8.26
CA ASN A 28 -7.04 14.71 -9.47
C ASN A 28 -6.64 15.75 -10.56
N GLN A 29 -6.24 16.96 -10.16
CA GLN A 29 -5.79 18.01 -11.09
C GLN A 29 -4.37 17.80 -11.61
N SER A 30 -3.49 17.22 -10.78
CA SER A 30 -2.07 17.02 -11.06
C SER A 30 -1.83 16.14 -12.30
N LYS A 31 -2.74 15.18 -12.59
CA LYS A 31 -2.60 14.17 -13.67
C LYS A 31 -1.32 13.33 -13.61
N ALA A 32 -0.50 13.50 -12.57
CA ALA A 32 0.71 12.72 -12.38
C ALA A 32 0.35 11.30 -11.94
N PRO A 33 1.17 10.29 -12.30
CA PRO A 33 0.97 8.94 -11.82
C PRO A 33 1.14 8.90 -10.29
N VAL A 34 0.26 8.13 -9.64
CA VAL A 34 0.15 8.06 -8.19
C VAL A 34 0.66 6.72 -7.68
N LEU A 35 1.50 6.79 -6.65
CA LEU A 35 2.01 5.65 -5.91
C LEU A 35 1.45 5.73 -4.48
N PHE A 36 0.73 4.69 -4.07
CA PHE A 36 0.33 4.54 -2.66
C PHE A 36 1.43 3.82 -1.91
N VAL A 37 1.78 4.34 -0.74
CA VAL A 37 2.76 3.73 0.17
C VAL A 37 2.01 3.35 1.43
N ASP A 38 2.09 2.07 1.78
CA ASP A 38 1.39 1.48 2.93
C ASP A 38 -0.11 1.82 2.92
N PRO A 39 -0.86 1.39 1.88
CA PRO A 39 -2.29 1.70 1.80
C PRO A 39 -3.07 0.98 2.90
N PRO A 40 -4.24 1.52 3.30
CA PRO A 40 -5.07 0.84 4.27
C PRO A 40 -5.56 -0.50 3.69
N PRO A 41 -5.68 -1.57 4.51
CA PRO A 41 -5.99 -2.90 4.02
C PRO A 41 -7.31 -2.99 3.25
N ARG A 42 -8.38 -2.30 3.68
CA ARG A 42 -9.71 -2.32 3.03
C ARG A 42 -10.46 -1.01 3.27
N GLY A 43 -11.30 -0.60 2.30
CA GLY A 43 -12.25 0.50 2.50
C GLY A 43 -11.69 1.92 2.30
N SER A 44 -10.52 2.08 1.66
CA SER A 44 -10.03 3.42 1.33
C SER A 44 -11.04 4.15 0.44
N THR A 45 -11.41 5.36 0.84
CA THR A 45 -12.19 6.30 0.04
C THR A 45 -11.29 7.20 -0.81
N VAL A 46 -9.97 6.98 -0.77
CA VAL A 46 -8.99 7.84 -1.41
C VAL A 46 -9.12 7.72 -2.93
N THR A 47 -9.37 8.88 -3.53
CA THR A 47 -9.28 9.11 -4.97
C THR A 47 -8.04 9.96 -5.24
N PRO A 48 -7.31 9.74 -6.35
CA PRO A 48 -7.59 8.84 -7.49
C PRO A 48 -7.11 7.39 -7.29
N ILE A 49 -7.47 6.49 -8.24
CA ILE A 49 -6.95 5.12 -8.30
C ILE A 49 -5.43 5.17 -8.54
N PRO A 50 -4.62 4.51 -7.69
CA PRO A 50 -3.16 4.53 -7.86
C PRO A 50 -2.73 3.70 -9.06
N GLN A 51 -1.62 4.10 -9.69
CA GLN A 51 -0.98 3.29 -10.73
C GLN A 51 -0.12 2.18 -10.11
N TRP A 52 0.45 2.45 -8.93
CA TRP A 52 1.26 1.51 -8.20
C TRP A 52 0.98 1.56 -6.71
N VAL A 53 1.23 0.43 -6.06
CA VAL A 53 1.08 0.27 -4.62
C VAL A 53 2.33 -0.37 -4.05
N LEU A 54 2.89 0.22 -3.01
CA LEU A 54 4.02 -0.31 -2.26
C LEU A 54 3.57 -0.72 -0.86
N MET A 55 3.56 -2.01 -0.58
CA MET A 55 3.19 -2.58 0.72
C MET A 55 4.44 -2.97 1.52
N PRO A 56 4.50 -2.69 2.83
CA PRO A 56 5.60 -3.13 3.66
C PRO A 56 5.45 -4.61 4.05
N LEU A 57 6.54 -5.38 3.90
CA LEU A 57 6.78 -6.73 4.44
C LEU A 57 5.86 -7.87 3.97
N LEU A 58 4.55 -7.74 4.19
CA LEU A 58 3.55 -8.74 3.85
C LEU A 58 2.47 -8.13 2.94
N PRO A 59 1.94 -8.89 1.97
CA PRO A 59 0.85 -8.41 1.14
C PRO A 59 -0.37 -8.06 1.99
N LEU A 60 -0.90 -6.85 1.80
CA LEU A 60 -2.15 -6.40 2.42
C LEU A 60 -3.34 -6.92 1.61
N ALA A 61 -4.47 -7.16 2.29
CA ALA A 61 -5.68 -7.70 1.67
C ALA A 61 -6.47 -6.63 0.89
N MET A 62 -5.96 -6.22 -0.27
CA MET A 62 -6.46 -5.08 -1.06
C MET A 62 -7.88 -5.23 -1.60
N ASP A 63 -8.52 -4.07 -1.82
CA ASP A 63 -9.81 -3.89 -2.50
C ASP A 63 -9.68 -4.13 -4.02
N GLU A 64 -10.73 -4.67 -4.66
CA GLU A 64 -10.78 -4.92 -6.10
C GLU A 64 -10.50 -3.66 -6.93
N ARG A 65 -10.86 -2.47 -6.43
CA ARG A 65 -10.60 -1.18 -7.10
C ARG A 65 -9.11 -0.92 -7.33
N ILE A 66 -8.24 -1.48 -6.50
CA ILE A 66 -6.79 -1.32 -6.57
C ILE A 66 -6.12 -2.56 -7.19
N ALA A 67 -6.88 -3.61 -7.49
CA ALA A 67 -6.35 -4.85 -8.08
C ALA A 67 -5.74 -4.66 -9.48
N SER A 68 -6.09 -3.58 -10.18
CA SER A 68 -5.50 -3.21 -11.48
C SER A 68 -4.17 -2.45 -11.36
N ALA A 69 -3.80 -1.98 -10.17
CA ALA A 69 -2.54 -1.29 -9.92
C ALA A 69 -1.36 -2.28 -9.94
N GLY A 70 -0.17 -1.80 -10.29
CA GLY A 70 1.04 -2.58 -10.12
C GLY A 70 1.35 -2.74 -8.63
N LEU A 71 1.33 -3.98 -8.12
CA LEU A 71 1.54 -4.28 -6.71
C LEU A 71 3.02 -4.56 -6.43
N TYR A 72 3.56 -3.95 -5.39
CA TYR A 72 4.94 -4.10 -4.96
C TYR A 72 4.99 -4.38 -3.47
N LEU A 73 5.96 -5.20 -3.07
CA LEU A 73 6.29 -5.47 -1.68
C LEU A 73 7.66 -4.87 -1.38
N CYS A 74 7.82 -4.26 -0.22
CA CYS A 74 9.06 -3.64 0.25
C CYS A 74 9.57 -4.33 1.52
N ASP A 75 10.84 -4.71 1.55
CA ASP A 75 11.52 -5.16 2.75
C ASP A 75 11.96 -3.94 3.57
N ILE A 76 11.45 -3.84 4.81
CA ILE A 76 11.85 -2.78 5.76
C ILE A 76 12.78 -3.31 6.85
N GLY A 77 13.31 -4.54 6.69
CA GLY A 77 14.33 -5.11 7.57
C GLY A 77 13.78 -5.78 8.82
N VAL A 78 12.54 -6.30 8.79
CA VAL A 78 11.99 -7.02 9.95
C VAL A 78 12.62 -8.41 10.07
N PRO A 79 13.26 -8.73 11.21
CA PRO A 79 13.92 -10.02 11.38
C PRO A 79 12.94 -11.22 11.35
N CYS A 80 13.37 -12.35 10.78
CA CYS A 80 12.55 -13.56 10.67
C CYS A 80 11.99 -14.08 12.01
N HIS A 81 12.70 -13.83 13.13
CA HIS A 81 12.23 -14.28 14.45
C HIS A 81 10.97 -13.53 14.92
N VAL A 82 10.73 -12.30 14.45
CA VAL A 82 9.51 -11.53 14.77
C VAL A 82 8.28 -12.27 14.23
N PHE A 83 8.34 -12.74 12.98
CA PHE A 83 7.28 -13.55 12.38
C PHE A 83 7.07 -14.87 13.12
N ARG A 84 8.16 -15.55 13.49
CA ARG A 84 8.10 -16.81 14.26
C ARG A 84 7.39 -16.62 15.61
N ASN A 85 7.68 -15.52 16.31
CA ASN A 85 7.03 -15.20 17.58
C ASN A 85 5.51 -14.98 17.44
N LEU A 86 5.06 -14.56 16.26
CA LEU A 86 3.65 -14.41 15.90
C LEU A 86 3.03 -15.71 15.34
N GLY A 87 3.76 -16.83 15.34
CA GLY A 87 3.30 -18.10 14.78
C GLY A 87 3.29 -18.15 13.25
N ILE A 88 3.89 -17.16 12.58
CA ILE A 88 3.95 -17.08 11.12
C ILE A 88 5.22 -17.78 10.63
N GLN A 89 5.05 -18.83 9.82
CA GLN A 89 6.16 -19.46 9.10
C GLN A 89 6.57 -18.56 7.92
N TYR A 90 7.52 -17.66 8.18
CA TYR A 90 8.00 -16.70 7.19
C TYR A 90 9.34 -17.12 6.58
N THR A 91 9.41 -17.05 5.26
CA THR A 91 10.66 -17.06 4.48
C THR A 91 10.67 -15.81 3.62
N SER A 92 11.79 -15.08 3.62
CA SER A 92 11.90 -13.84 2.85
C SER A 92 11.66 -14.10 1.36
N PRO A 93 10.67 -13.42 0.73
CA PRO A 93 10.42 -13.54 -0.71
C PRO A 93 11.36 -12.64 -1.53
N PHE A 94 12.20 -11.83 -0.88
CA PHE A 94 12.90 -10.73 -1.52
C PHE A 94 14.22 -11.13 -2.22
N GLY A 95 14.81 -12.26 -1.84
CA GLY A 95 16.11 -12.68 -2.37
C GLY A 95 17.18 -11.62 -2.16
N SER A 96 17.79 -11.13 -3.24
CA SER A 96 18.81 -10.06 -3.22
C SER A 96 18.25 -8.65 -3.42
N LYS A 97 16.92 -8.47 -3.43
CA LYS A 97 16.26 -7.18 -3.68
C LYS A 97 15.62 -6.65 -2.40
N PHE A 98 15.33 -5.35 -2.36
CA PHE A 98 14.52 -4.74 -1.29
C PHE A 98 13.06 -4.52 -1.72
N VAL A 99 12.79 -4.48 -3.03
CA VAL A 99 11.44 -4.31 -3.58
C VAL A 99 11.20 -5.38 -4.63
N ILE A 100 10.05 -6.06 -4.55
CA ILE A 100 9.61 -7.08 -5.52
C ILE A 100 8.21 -6.77 -6.03
N VAL A 101 7.93 -7.19 -7.26
CA VAL A 101 6.58 -7.11 -7.85
C VAL A 101 5.75 -8.30 -7.36
N LEU A 102 4.50 -8.06 -7.03
CA LEU A 102 3.50 -9.09 -6.78
C LEU A 102 2.57 -9.23 -7.98
N HIS A 103 2.25 -10.48 -8.32
CA HIS A 103 1.29 -10.81 -9.37
C HIS A 103 0.17 -11.65 -8.78
N ALA A 104 -1.07 -11.34 -9.17
CA ALA A 104 -2.20 -12.20 -8.81
C ALA A 104 -1.98 -13.60 -9.39
N LYS A 105 -2.21 -14.62 -8.56
CA LYS A 105 -2.21 -16.00 -9.02
C LYS A 105 -3.39 -16.16 -10.00
N LYS A 106 -3.11 -16.51 -11.25
CA LYS A 106 -4.18 -16.88 -12.18
C LYS A 106 -4.92 -18.11 -11.61
N PRO A 107 -6.26 -18.11 -11.64
CA PRO A 107 -7.05 -19.25 -11.17
C PRO A 107 -6.68 -20.53 -11.91
#